data_AF-A0A7J0CNI3-F1
#
_entry.id   AF-A0A7J0CNI3-F1
#
_cell.length_a   1.000
_cell.length_b   1.000
_cell.length_c   1.000
_cell.angle_alpha   90.00
_cell.angle_beta   90.00
_cell.angle_gamma   90.00
#
_symmetry.space_group_name_H-M   'P 1'
#
loop_
_entity.id
_entity.type
_entity.pdbx_description
1 polymer ?
#
loop_
_entity_poly.entity_id
_entity_poly.type
_entity_poly.pdbx_seq_one_letter_code
_entity_poly.pdbx_strand_id
1 'polypeptide(L)'
;MAVDYAVIVVYLAGMLAMGWWGMRRAKSKSEFLVAGRRLGPWMYSGTMAAIVLGGASTIGGVGLGYQYGLSGAWMVLTIGLGLLALSVFFSARIARLKVYTVSEMLDLRYGGRAGIISGVVMWAYTLMLAVTSTIAYATIFDVLFDVNRTVAIVLGGAIVVAYSTLGGMWSITLTDMVQFVVKTIGVLLLLLPIAVVKAGGFSEMKAQLPTEYFDPLGIGGETIFTYVLIYTFGMLIGQDIWQRVFTARSDRTARWGGTVAGTYCLVYAIAGAVIGTAAKVMYPNLASADAAFATIVKDELPVGVRGLVLAAALAAVMSTSSGALIACATVANNDIWSRLRGPWCGVGRGR
;
A
#
# COMPACT_ATOMS: atom_id res chain seq x y z
N MET A 1 4.65 26.85 4.40
CA MET A 1 5.23 26.53 3.07
C MET A 1 6.69 26.08 3.17
N ALA A 2 7.65 26.95 3.50
CA ALA A 2 9.08 26.58 3.51
C ALA A 2 9.40 25.38 4.43
N VAL A 3 8.82 25.35 5.63
CA VAL A 3 8.98 24.22 6.57
C VAL A 3 8.33 22.94 6.03
N ASP A 4 7.17 23.03 5.37
CA ASP A 4 6.51 21.87 4.77
C ASP A 4 7.37 21.25 3.66
N TYR A 5 7.93 22.10 2.79
CA TYR A 5 8.84 21.65 1.73
C TYR A 5 10.11 21.04 2.31
N ALA A 6 10.67 21.62 3.37
CA ALA A 6 11.84 21.04 4.05
C ALA A 6 11.55 19.64 4.59
N VAL A 7 10.40 19.41 5.24
CA VAL A 7 9.98 18.08 5.72
C VAL A 7 9.90 17.07 4.57
N ILE A 8 9.34 17.48 3.43
CA ILE A 8 9.17 16.58 2.27
C ILE A 8 10.50 16.28 1.60
N VAL A 9 11.36 17.29 1.43
CA VAL A 9 12.71 17.10 0.88
C VAL A 9 13.52 16.17 1.78
N VAL A 10 13.46 16.35 3.09
CA VAL A 10 14.12 15.46 4.06
C VAL A 10 13.57 14.04 3.96
N TYR A 11 12.24 13.88 3.87
CA TYR A 11 11.61 12.57 3.65
C TYR A 11 12.13 11.93 2.35
N LEU A 12 12.00 12.59 1.21
CA LEU A 12 12.42 12.06 -0.10
C LEU A 12 13.91 11.74 -0.15
N ALA A 13 14.76 12.60 0.41
CA ALA A 13 16.20 12.37 0.52
C ALA A 13 16.49 11.14 1.40
N GLY A 14 15.77 10.99 2.53
CA GLY A 14 15.83 9.80 3.36
C GLY A 14 15.46 8.53 2.60
N MET A 15 14.41 8.57 1.78
CA MET A 15 13.99 7.44 0.94
C MET A 15 15.06 7.03 -0.07
N LEU A 16 15.66 8.02 -0.76
CA LEU A 16 16.76 7.76 -1.70
C LEU A 16 18.00 7.20 -0.98
N ALA A 17 18.35 7.74 0.20
CA ALA A 17 19.48 7.26 0.98
C ALA A 17 19.29 5.82 1.46
N MET A 18 18.10 5.48 1.96
CA MET A 18 17.75 4.11 2.37
C MET A 18 17.75 3.15 1.17
N GLY A 19 17.27 3.61 0.01
CA GLY A 19 17.28 2.81 -1.20
C GLY A 19 18.69 2.53 -1.72
N TRP A 20 19.56 3.54 -1.69
CA TRP A 20 20.98 3.38 -2.03
C TRP A 20 21.72 2.47 -1.05
N TRP A 21 21.39 2.53 0.25
CA TRP A 21 21.95 1.59 1.22
C TRP A 21 21.47 0.15 0.99
N GLY A 22 20.19 -0.02 0.62
CA GLY A 22 19.61 -1.31 0.25
C GLY A 22 20.28 -1.96 -0.97
N MET A 23 20.68 -1.17 -1.97
CA MET A 23 21.43 -1.64 -3.14
C MET A 23 22.69 -2.41 -2.76
N ARG A 24 23.44 -1.94 -1.76
CA ARG A 24 24.69 -2.60 -1.32
C ARG A 24 24.46 -4.02 -0.78
N ARG A 25 23.21 -4.38 -0.45
CA ARG A 25 22.81 -5.71 0.04
C ARG A 25 22.17 -6.61 -1.03
N ALA A 26 21.83 -6.10 -2.20
CA ALA A 26 21.15 -6.87 -3.25
C ALA A 26 22.16 -7.53 -4.21
N LYS A 27 22.91 -8.53 -3.73
CA LYS A 27 23.99 -9.17 -4.53
C LYS A 27 23.56 -10.47 -5.21
N SER A 28 22.42 -11.05 -4.81
CA SER A 28 21.87 -12.29 -5.38
C SER A 28 20.39 -12.15 -5.73
N LYS A 29 19.86 -13.04 -6.58
CA LYS A 29 18.42 -13.09 -6.92
C LYS A 29 17.52 -13.18 -5.67
N SER A 30 17.93 -13.97 -4.67
CA SER A 30 17.21 -14.11 -3.40
C SER A 30 17.20 -12.81 -2.59
N GLU A 31 18.33 -12.10 -2.53
CA GLU A 31 18.40 -10.79 -1.86
C GLU A 31 17.62 -9.72 -2.61
N PHE A 32 17.66 -9.73 -3.94
CA PHE A 32 16.95 -8.77 -4.78
C PHE A 32 15.43 -8.98 -4.75
N LEU A 33 14.95 -10.23 -4.80
CA LEU A 33 13.51 -10.50 -4.91
C LEU A 33 12.80 -10.72 -3.58
N VAL A 34 13.49 -11.23 -2.55
CA VAL A 34 12.87 -11.62 -1.27
C VAL A 34 13.72 -11.24 -0.05
N ALA A 35 14.66 -10.31 -0.20
CA ALA A 35 15.53 -9.83 0.88
C ALA A 35 16.25 -10.97 1.63
N GLY A 36 16.57 -12.05 0.92
CA GLY A 36 17.23 -13.24 1.46
C GLY A 36 16.38 -14.07 2.42
N ARG A 37 15.08 -13.76 2.57
CA ARG A 37 14.15 -14.40 3.52
C ARG A 37 14.58 -14.26 4.98
N ARG A 38 14.97 -13.05 5.38
CA ARG A 38 15.58 -12.77 6.71
C ARG A 38 14.83 -11.73 7.54
N LEU A 39 13.66 -11.26 7.10
CA LEU A 39 12.94 -10.23 7.85
C LEU A 39 12.47 -10.76 9.20
N GLY A 40 12.81 -10.02 10.26
CA GLY A 40 12.27 -10.22 11.60
C GLY A 40 10.81 -9.76 11.73
N PRO A 41 10.13 -10.15 12.82
CA PRO A 41 8.70 -9.91 13.03
C PRO A 41 8.28 -8.45 12.85
N TRP A 42 9.00 -7.51 13.47
CA TRP A 42 8.65 -6.09 13.40
C TRP A 42 8.80 -5.48 12.02
N MET A 43 9.94 -5.75 11.35
CA MET A 43 10.19 -5.25 9.99
C MET A 43 9.20 -5.88 9.00
N TYR A 44 8.92 -7.18 9.15
CA TYR A 44 7.90 -7.84 8.34
C TYR A 44 6.51 -7.20 8.54
N SER A 45 6.07 -6.97 9.78
CA SER A 45 4.77 -6.32 10.05
C SER A 45 4.65 -4.93 9.44
N GLY A 46 5.64 -4.06 9.68
CA GLY A 46 5.60 -2.70 9.18
C GLY A 46 5.58 -2.65 7.66
N THR A 47 6.41 -3.47 7.00
CA THR A 47 6.44 -3.53 5.54
C THR A 47 5.22 -4.17 4.91
N MET A 48 4.67 -5.20 5.55
CA MET A 48 3.42 -5.81 5.13
C MET A 48 2.23 -4.86 5.29
N ALA A 49 2.18 -4.05 6.34
CA ALA A 49 1.16 -3.01 6.48
C ALA A 49 1.36 -1.87 5.47
N ALA A 50 2.62 -1.46 5.23
CA ALA A 50 2.94 -0.37 4.32
C ALA A 50 2.52 -0.68 2.88
N ILE A 51 2.73 -1.91 2.39
CA ILE A 51 2.44 -2.26 0.99
C ILE A 51 0.94 -2.21 0.68
N VAL A 52 0.08 -2.66 1.60
CA VAL A 52 -1.39 -2.67 1.41
C VAL A 52 -2.03 -1.31 1.66
N LEU A 53 -1.45 -0.49 2.55
CA LEU A 53 -1.97 0.84 2.86
C LEU A 53 -1.39 1.89 1.92
N GLY A 54 -1.92 1.85 0.71
CA GLY A 54 -1.54 2.70 -0.42
C GLY A 54 -2.35 3.97 -0.58
N GLY A 55 -2.25 4.57 -1.77
CA GLY A 55 -3.06 5.74 -2.17
C GLY A 55 -4.56 5.45 -2.13
N ALA A 56 -5.00 4.28 -2.60
CA ALA A 56 -6.40 3.88 -2.52
C ALA A 56 -6.92 3.81 -1.07
N SER A 57 -6.16 3.19 -0.15
CA SER A 57 -6.58 3.09 1.24
C SER A 57 -6.52 4.41 2.00
N THR A 58 -5.59 5.30 1.64
CA THR A 58 -5.38 6.57 2.36
C THR A 58 -6.25 7.70 1.80
N ILE A 59 -6.17 7.95 0.49
CA ILE A 59 -6.92 9.03 -0.17
C ILE A 59 -8.34 8.54 -0.47
N GLY A 60 -8.47 7.38 -1.12
CA GLY A 60 -9.77 6.80 -1.46
C GLY A 60 -10.57 6.39 -0.22
N GLY A 61 -9.92 5.88 0.84
CA GLY A 61 -10.58 5.57 2.11
C GLY A 61 -11.17 6.80 2.79
N VAL A 62 -10.48 7.95 2.73
CA VAL A 62 -11.01 9.23 3.21
C VAL A 62 -12.15 9.73 2.32
N GLY A 63 -12.02 9.59 0.99
CA GLY A 63 -13.11 9.92 0.06
C GLY A 63 -14.38 9.11 0.29
N LEU A 64 -14.26 7.80 0.53
CA LEU A 64 -15.40 6.95 0.88
C LEU A 64 -15.99 7.33 2.25
N GLY A 65 -15.17 7.71 3.22
CA GLY A 65 -15.63 8.27 4.49
C GLY A 65 -16.43 9.55 4.31
N TYR A 66 -16.02 10.42 3.39
CA TYR A 66 -16.73 11.65 3.05
C TYR A 66 -18.10 11.38 2.41
N GLN A 67 -18.23 10.32 1.60
CA GLN A 67 -19.48 9.98 0.92
C GLN A 67 -20.46 9.17 1.78
N TYR A 68 -19.94 8.19 2.52
CA TYR A 68 -20.73 7.14 3.19
C TYR A 68 -20.50 7.05 4.70
N GLY A 69 -19.73 7.97 5.26
CA GLY A 69 -19.40 7.99 6.68
C GLY A 69 -18.58 6.77 7.13
N LEU A 70 -18.90 6.22 8.30
CA LEU A 70 -18.17 5.08 8.89
C LEU A 70 -18.20 3.82 8.02
N SER A 71 -19.27 3.62 7.24
CA SER A 71 -19.37 2.50 6.31
C SER A 71 -18.36 2.58 5.15
N GLY A 72 -17.79 3.75 4.87
CA GLY A 72 -16.65 3.90 3.95
C GLY A 72 -15.41 3.10 4.37
N ALA A 73 -15.30 2.71 5.66
CA ALA A 73 -14.20 1.89 6.16
C ALA A 73 -14.15 0.50 5.50
N TRP A 74 -15.27 -0.02 4.98
CA TRP A 74 -15.37 -1.38 4.47
C TRP A 74 -14.34 -1.72 3.40
N MET A 75 -14.00 -0.79 2.51
CA MET A 75 -13.00 -1.02 1.46
C MET A 75 -11.63 -1.40 2.06
N VAL A 76 -11.17 -0.67 3.09
CA VAL A 76 -9.85 -0.90 3.71
C VAL A 76 -9.94 -1.99 4.78
N LEU A 77 -11.09 -2.14 5.44
CA LEU A 77 -11.36 -3.24 6.36
C LEU A 77 -11.23 -4.59 5.66
N THR A 78 -11.82 -4.78 4.48
CA THR A 78 -11.75 -6.06 3.75
C THR A 78 -10.34 -6.36 3.24
N ILE A 79 -9.54 -5.34 2.91
CA ILE A 79 -8.09 -5.50 2.68
C ILE A 79 -7.40 -6.06 3.93
N GLY A 80 -7.67 -5.47 5.10
CA GLY A 80 -7.15 -5.95 6.38
C GLY A 80 -7.60 -7.37 6.71
N LEU A 81 -8.87 -7.71 6.47
CA LEU A 81 -9.42 -9.06 6.65
C LEU A 81 -8.77 -10.07 5.71
N GLY A 82 -8.54 -9.70 4.46
CA GLY A 82 -7.81 -10.52 3.48
C GLY A 82 -6.38 -10.81 3.93
N LEU A 83 -5.69 -9.77 4.44
CA LEU A 83 -4.35 -9.93 4.99
C LEU A 83 -4.33 -10.80 6.26
N LEU A 84 -5.32 -10.66 7.15
CA LEU A 84 -5.48 -11.52 8.32
C LEU A 84 -5.70 -12.98 7.90
N ALA A 85 -6.60 -13.22 6.95
CA ALA A 85 -6.89 -14.54 6.42
C ALA A 85 -5.64 -15.17 5.78
N LEU A 86 -4.93 -14.42 4.94
CA LEU A 86 -3.65 -14.87 4.38
C LEU A 86 -2.66 -15.22 5.49
N SER A 87 -2.53 -14.36 6.50
CA SER A 87 -1.52 -14.48 7.54
C SER A 87 -1.78 -15.68 8.45
N VAL A 88 -3.02 -15.88 8.89
CA VAL A 88 -3.39 -16.96 9.81
C VAL A 88 -3.39 -18.30 9.10
N PHE A 89 -4.02 -18.39 7.93
CA PHE A 89 -4.30 -19.68 7.29
C PHE A 89 -3.22 -20.12 6.28
N PHE A 90 -2.63 -19.18 5.54
CA PHE A 90 -1.84 -19.52 4.35
C PHE A 90 -0.35 -19.15 4.42
N SER A 91 0.03 -18.11 5.16
CA SER A 91 1.38 -17.52 5.12
C SER A 91 2.51 -18.53 5.38
N ALA A 92 2.37 -19.38 6.40
CA ALA A 92 3.36 -20.41 6.73
C ALA A 92 3.46 -21.51 5.66
N ARG A 93 2.36 -21.82 4.97
CA ARG A 93 2.40 -22.79 3.85
C ARG A 93 3.05 -22.14 2.63
N ILE A 94 2.67 -20.91 2.30
CA ILE A 94 3.22 -20.13 1.20
C ILE A 94 4.74 -19.95 1.38
N ALA A 95 5.19 -19.49 2.55
CA ALA A 95 6.61 -19.28 2.84
C ALA A 95 7.49 -20.54 2.63
N ARG A 96 6.94 -21.73 2.89
CA ARG A 96 7.65 -23.02 2.72
C ARG A 96 7.78 -23.46 1.26
N LEU A 97 7.02 -22.91 0.32
CA LEU A 97 7.10 -23.26 -1.10
C LEU A 97 8.44 -22.84 -1.73
N LYS A 98 9.13 -21.84 -1.16
CA LYS A 98 10.41 -21.30 -1.66
C LYS A 98 10.41 -20.81 -3.11
N VAL A 99 9.21 -20.62 -3.70
CA VAL A 99 9.00 -19.95 -4.98
C VAL A 99 9.19 -18.43 -4.88
N TYR A 100 9.20 -17.75 -6.01
CA TYR A 100 9.27 -16.29 -6.11
C TYR A 100 7.95 -15.66 -6.58
N THR A 101 7.09 -16.42 -7.27
CA THR A 101 5.83 -15.90 -7.81
C THR A 101 4.65 -16.84 -7.54
N VAL A 102 3.45 -16.27 -7.55
CA VAL A 102 2.19 -17.02 -7.50
C VAL A 102 2.08 -17.93 -8.73
N SER A 103 2.53 -17.45 -9.88
CA SER A 103 2.51 -18.20 -11.14
C SER A 103 3.43 -19.42 -11.11
N GLU A 104 4.59 -19.32 -10.46
CA GLU A 104 5.48 -20.46 -10.21
C GLU A 104 4.81 -21.51 -9.33
N MET A 105 4.06 -21.11 -8.29
CA MET A 105 3.27 -22.04 -7.48
C MET A 105 2.21 -22.77 -8.31
N LEU A 106 1.48 -22.05 -9.17
CA LEU A 106 0.47 -22.64 -10.05
C LEU A 106 1.08 -23.59 -11.08
N ASP A 107 2.26 -23.27 -11.60
CA ASP A 107 3.00 -24.14 -12.51
C ASP A 107 3.46 -25.43 -11.81
N LEU A 108 3.93 -25.36 -10.56
CA LEU A 108 4.26 -26.54 -9.77
C LEU A 108 3.05 -27.44 -9.50
N ARG A 109 1.86 -26.85 -9.37
CA ARG A 109 0.62 -27.59 -9.04
C ARG A 109 -0.06 -28.19 -10.27
N TYR A 110 -0.11 -27.46 -11.38
CA TYR A 110 -0.92 -27.79 -12.55
C TYR A 110 -0.09 -28.09 -13.80
N GLY A 111 1.15 -27.62 -13.86
CA GLY A 111 2.05 -27.82 -15.00
C GLY A 111 1.64 -27.12 -16.30
N GLY A 112 2.52 -27.21 -17.29
CA GLY A 112 2.24 -26.83 -18.67
C GLY A 112 2.00 -25.34 -18.89
N ARG A 113 0.87 -25.00 -19.51
CA ARG A 113 0.51 -23.60 -19.87
C ARG A 113 0.04 -22.76 -18.69
N ALA A 114 -0.27 -23.38 -17.56
CA ALA A 114 -0.81 -22.70 -16.37
C ALA A 114 0.14 -21.60 -15.86
N GLY A 115 1.46 -21.85 -15.86
CA GLY A 115 2.45 -20.86 -15.42
C GLY A 115 2.55 -19.61 -16.31
N ILE A 116 2.43 -19.75 -17.64
CA ILE A 116 2.44 -18.59 -18.56
C ILE A 116 1.15 -17.78 -18.41
N ILE A 117 0.00 -18.46 -18.43
CA ILE A 117 -1.30 -17.78 -18.35
C ILE A 117 -1.40 -17.02 -17.02
N SER A 118 -1.07 -17.65 -15.90
CA SER A 118 -1.03 -16.98 -14.60
C SER A 118 0.02 -15.88 -14.55
N GLY A 119 1.20 -16.07 -15.17
CA GLY A 119 2.22 -15.04 -15.34
C GLY A 119 1.69 -13.78 -16.02
N VAL A 120 1.00 -13.91 -17.15
CA VAL A 120 0.43 -12.77 -17.88
C VAL A 120 -0.66 -12.07 -17.05
N VAL A 121 -1.54 -12.83 -16.40
CA VAL A 121 -2.59 -12.28 -15.53
C VAL A 121 -1.99 -11.52 -14.34
N MET A 122 -1.00 -12.10 -13.66
CA MET A 122 -0.33 -11.46 -12.51
C MET A 122 0.49 -10.24 -12.92
N TRP A 123 1.11 -10.27 -14.10
CA TRP A 123 1.80 -9.12 -14.67
C TRP A 123 0.84 -7.97 -14.95
N ALA A 124 -0.29 -8.23 -15.62
CA ALA A 124 -1.31 -7.21 -15.89
C ALA A 124 -1.88 -6.62 -14.59
N TYR A 125 -2.18 -7.47 -13.60
CA TYR A 125 -2.65 -7.05 -12.27
C TYR A 125 -1.65 -6.12 -11.56
N THR A 126 -0.40 -6.55 -11.43
CA THR A 126 0.64 -5.78 -10.74
C THR A 126 1.00 -4.49 -11.48
N LEU A 127 0.97 -4.49 -12.82
CA LEU A 127 1.11 -3.29 -13.63
C LEU A 127 -0.02 -2.30 -13.35
N MET A 128 -1.27 -2.75 -13.32
CA MET A 128 -2.41 -1.88 -13.02
C MET A 128 -2.33 -1.29 -11.61
N LEU A 129 -1.89 -2.05 -10.62
CA LEU A 129 -1.63 -1.52 -9.27
C LEU A 129 -0.55 -0.43 -9.27
N ALA A 130 0.53 -0.60 -10.04
CA ALA A 130 1.56 0.41 -10.17
C ALA A 130 1.02 1.69 -10.84
N VAL A 131 0.19 1.55 -11.88
CA VAL A 131 -0.44 2.67 -12.59
C VAL A 131 -1.38 3.44 -11.67
N THR A 132 -2.32 2.77 -11.00
CA THR A 132 -3.31 3.43 -10.12
C THR A 132 -2.63 4.13 -8.94
N SER A 133 -1.59 3.50 -8.37
CA SER A 133 -0.79 4.13 -7.33
C SER A 133 -0.06 5.36 -7.87
N THR A 134 0.52 5.31 -9.07
CA THR A 134 1.22 6.47 -9.64
C THR A 134 0.28 7.64 -9.95
N ILE A 135 -0.97 7.36 -10.33
CA ILE A 135 -2.00 8.40 -10.52
C ILE A 135 -2.26 9.18 -9.21
N ALA A 136 -2.17 8.53 -8.05
CA ALA A 136 -2.41 9.16 -6.75
C ALA A 136 -1.38 10.25 -6.38
N TYR A 137 -0.23 10.31 -7.04
CA TYR A 137 0.71 11.44 -6.87
C TYR A 137 0.11 12.77 -7.29
N ALA A 138 -0.80 12.76 -8.27
CA ALA A 138 -1.48 13.97 -8.73
C ALA A 138 -2.15 14.70 -7.57
N THR A 139 -2.93 13.99 -6.75
CA THR A 139 -3.64 14.57 -5.61
C THR A 139 -2.70 15.18 -4.59
N ILE A 140 -1.54 14.57 -4.35
CA ILE A 140 -0.61 15.02 -3.30
C ILE A 140 0.24 16.20 -3.79
N PHE A 141 0.73 16.15 -5.02
CA PHE A 141 1.55 17.22 -5.60
C PHE A 141 0.76 18.43 -6.06
N ASP A 142 -0.54 18.28 -6.34
CA ASP A 142 -1.46 19.39 -6.50
C ASP A 142 -1.48 20.25 -5.23
N VAL A 143 -1.66 19.64 -4.05
CA VAL A 143 -1.62 20.37 -2.76
C VAL A 143 -0.26 21.01 -2.48
N LEU A 144 0.83 20.39 -2.91
CA LEU A 144 2.18 20.85 -2.60
C LEU A 144 2.71 21.93 -3.53
N PHE A 145 2.53 21.74 -4.82
CA PHE A 145 3.19 22.53 -5.84
C PHE A 145 2.22 23.24 -6.78
N ASP A 146 0.91 22.96 -6.67
CA ASP A 146 -0.13 23.48 -7.57
C ASP A 146 0.22 23.20 -9.04
N VAL A 147 0.81 22.01 -9.29
CA VAL A 147 1.30 21.60 -10.61
C VAL A 147 0.26 20.78 -11.35
N ASN A 148 0.29 20.88 -12.69
CA ASN A 148 -0.55 20.06 -13.54
C ASN A 148 -0.38 18.56 -13.22
N ARG A 149 -1.53 17.85 -13.21
CA ARG A 149 -1.65 16.39 -12.98
C ARG A 149 -0.60 15.56 -13.69
N THR A 150 -0.30 15.83 -14.97
CA THR A 150 0.67 15.05 -15.75
C THR A 150 2.08 15.19 -15.19
N VAL A 151 2.49 16.41 -14.84
CA VAL A 151 3.81 16.68 -14.24
C VAL A 151 3.93 15.98 -12.89
N ALA A 152 2.86 16.04 -12.08
CA ALA A 152 2.82 15.36 -10.79
C ALA A 152 3.02 13.83 -10.92
N ILE A 153 2.31 13.20 -11.86
CA ILE A 153 2.41 11.76 -12.13
C ILE A 153 3.82 11.40 -12.59
N VAL A 154 4.40 12.16 -13.52
CA VAL A 154 5.76 11.91 -14.06
C VAL A 154 6.80 12.04 -12.95
N LEU A 155 6.72 13.10 -12.14
CA LEU A 155 7.67 13.35 -11.05
C LEU A 155 7.60 12.26 -9.98
N GLY A 156 6.39 11.89 -9.55
CA GLY A 156 6.19 10.85 -8.53
C GLY A 156 6.60 9.47 -9.02
N GLY A 157 6.24 9.13 -10.27
CA GLY A 157 6.65 7.90 -10.92
C GLY A 157 8.17 7.79 -11.06
N ALA A 158 8.84 8.86 -11.51
CA ALA A 158 10.29 8.90 -11.66
C ALA A 158 11.02 8.66 -10.35
N ILE A 159 10.56 9.26 -9.25
CA ILE A 159 11.12 9.04 -7.90
C ILE A 159 11.00 7.57 -7.51
N VAL A 160 9.81 6.96 -7.67
CA VAL A 160 9.63 5.55 -7.30
C VAL A 160 10.49 4.63 -8.12
N VAL A 161 10.53 4.82 -9.44
CA VAL A 161 11.37 4.01 -10.32
C VAL A 161 12.84 4.14 -9.91
N ALA A 162 13.32 5.35 -9.60
CA ALA A 162 14.70 5.59 -9.22
C ALA A 162 15.13 4.78 -7.97
N TYR A 163 14.39 4.83 -6.86
CA TYR A 163 14.83 4.08 -5.66
C TYR A 163 14.49 2.59 -5.69
N SER A 164 13.46 2.19 -6.44
CA SER A 164 13.01 0.79 -6.51
C SER A 164 13.91 -0.06 -7.39
N THR A 165 14.34 0.47 -8.54
CA THR A 165 15.24 -0.24 -9.48
C THR A 165 16.61 -0.49 -8.88
N LEU A 166 17.09 0.45 -8.07
CA LEU A 166 18.45 0.45 -7.55
C LEU A 166 18.69 -0.57 -6.43
N GLY A 167 17.71 -0.90 -5.59
CA GLY A 167 17.98 -1.72 -4.40
C GLY A 167 17.08 -2.93 -4.14
N GLY A 168 16.16 -3.24 -5.05
CA GLY A 168 15.31 -4.42 -4.97
C GLY A 168 14.52 -4.51 -3.64
N MET A 169 14.19 -5.72 -3.22
CA MET A 169 13.40 -5.99 -2.01
C MET A 169 14.03 -5.40 -0.74
N TRP A 170 15.36 -5.38 -0.61
CA TRP A 170 16.02 -4.79 0.57
C TRP A 170 15.81 -3.28 0.68
N SER A 171 16.00 -2.55 -0.43
CA SER A 171 15.66 -1.12 -0.51
C SER A 171 14.20 -0.92 -0.13
N ILE A 172 13.31 -1.67 -0.79
CA ILE A 172 11.86 -1.50 -0.61
C ILE A 172 11.44 -1.82 0.83
N THR A 173 11.99 -2.88 1.45
CA THR A 173 11.71 -3.23 2.84
C THR A 173 12.13 -2.12 3.82
N LEU A 174 13.29 -1.52 3.60
CA LEU A 174 13.78 -0.46 4.48
C LEU A 174 12.97 0.82 4.32
N THR A 175 12.65 1.18 3.07
CA THR A 175 11.79 2.32 2.75
C THR A 175 10.38 2.11 3.30
N ASP A 176 9.81 0.92 3.14
CA ASP A 176 8.47 0.56 3.63
C ASP A 176 8.37 0.70 5.15
N MET A 177 9.44 0.36 5.89
CA MET A 177 9.45 0.50 7.35
C MET A 177 9.42 1.97 7.78
N VAL A 178 10.19 2.83 7.11
CA VAL A 178 10.14 4.28 7.33
C VAL A 178 8.76 4.82 6.96
N GLN A 179 8.22 4.41 5.81
CA GLN A 179 6.91 4.81 5.34
C GLN A 179 5.79 4.37 6.26
N PHE A 180 5.88 3.19 6.87
CA PHE A 180 4.94 2.72 7.88
C PHE A 180 4.90 3.66 9.09
N VAL A 181 6.08 4.03 9.61
CA VAL A 181 6.18 4.95 10.75
C VAL A 181 5.65 6.34 10.39
N VAL A 182 6.07 6.90 9.25
CA VAL A 182 5.61 8.21 8.77
C VAL A 182 4.09 8.21 8.56
N LYS A 183 3.52 7.15 7.97
CA LYS A 183 2.06 6.99 7.82
C LYS A 183 1.33 6.91 9.14
N THR A 184 1.85 6.14 10.09
CA THR A 184 1.26 6.00 11.42
C THR A 184 1.19 7.36 12.10
N ILE A 185 2.30 8.11 12.09
CA ILE A 185 2.36 9.42 12.72
C ILE A 185 1.47 10.42 11.98
N GLY A 186 1.62 10.55 10.66
CA GLY A 186 0.91 11.54 9.87
C GLY A 186 -0.61 11.32 9.85
N VAL A 187 -1.07 10.09 9.57
CA VAL A 187 -2.49 9.83 9.38
C VAL A 187 -3.18 9.53 10.72
N LEU A 188 -2.64 8.61 11.53
CA LEU A 188 -3.34 8.17 12.75
C LEU A 188 -3.12 9.11 13.92
N LEU A 189 -1.90 9.59 14.13
CA LEU A 189 -1.57 10.39 15.33
C LEU A 189 -1.77 11.89 15.13
N LEU A 190 -1.76 12.38 13.89
CA LEU A 190 -1.90 13.81 13.58
C LEU A 190 -3.22 14.10 12.86
N LEU A 191 -3.42 13.60 11.65
CA LEU A 191 -4.57 13.96 10.83
C LEU A 191 -5.90 13.54 11.48
N LEU A 192 -6.02 12.29 11.95
CA LEU A 192 -7.24 11.79 12.59
C LEU A 192 -7.72 12.66 13.77
N PRO A 193 -6.93 12.88 14.83
CA PRO A 193 -7.40 13.69 15.96
C PRO A 193 -7.65 15.14 15.57
N ILE A 194 -6.81 15.74 14.70
CA ILE A 194 -7.01 17.12 14.25
C ILE A 194 -8.33 17.24 13.48
N ALA A 195 -8.60 16.33 12.54
CA ALA A 195 -9.85 16.34 11.76
C ALA A 195 -11.08 16.22 12.67
N VAL A 196 -11.05 15.31 13.65
CA VAL A 196 -12.16 15.13 14.62
C VAL A 196 -12.37 16.40 15.46
N VAL A 197 -11.30 17.01 15.96
CA VAL A 197 -11.40 18.24 16.77
C VAL A 197 -11.91 19.41 15.94
N LYS A 198 -11.42 19.57 14.70
CA LYS A 198 -11.84 20.63 13.78
C LYS A 198 -13.29 20.49 13.33
N ALA A 199 -13.80 19.27 13.24
CA ALA A 199 -15.22 18.99 13.00
C ALA A 199 -16.11 19.15 14.25
N GLY A 200 -15.58 19.66 15.38
CA GLY A 200 -16.34 19.86 16.62
C GLY A 200 -16.51 18.61 17.49
N GLY A 201 -15.82 17.51 17.15
CA GLY A 201 -15.88 16.23 17.87
C GLY A 201 -17.05 15.33 17.43
N PHE A 202 -17.09 14.11 17.98
CA PHE A 202 -18.10 13.11 17.57
C PHE A 202 -19.54 13.50 17.85
N SER A 203 -19.79 14.26 18.91
CA SER A 203 -21.14 14.75 19.22
C SER A 203 -21.64 15.71 18.14
N GLU A 204 -20.79 16.64 17.70
CA GLU A 204 -21.14 17.59 16.66
C GLU A 204 -21.30 16.92 15.30
N MET A 205 -20.39 15.97 14.97
CA MET A 205 -20.52 15.19 13.74
C MET A 205 -21.86 14.44 13.67
N LYS A 206 -22.34 13.90 14.81
CA LYS A 206 -23.66 13.23 14.89
C LYS A 206 -24.83 14.21 14.85
N ALA A 207 -24.65 15.45 15.27
CA ALA A 207 -25.69 16.48 15.24
C ALA A 207 -25.87 17.05 13.82
N GLN A 208 -24.78 17.18 13.06
CA GLN A 208 -24.81 17.79 11.72
C GLN A 208 -25.04 16.81 10.58
N LEU A 209 -24.67 15.53 10.75
CA LEU A 209 -24.81 14.53 9.68
C LEU A 209 -26.00 13.61 9.91
N PRO A 210 -26.62 13.12 8.81
CA PRO A 210 -27.64 12.07 8.89
C PRO A 210 -27.13 10.83 9.62
N THR A 211 -28.03 10.11 10.29
CA THR A 211 -27.69 8.90 11.07
C THR A 211 -27.03 7.81 10.23
N GLU A 212 -27.31 7.76 8.93
CA GLU A 212 -26.75 6.83 7.95
C GLU A 212 -25.22 6.94 7.84
N TYR A 213 -24.62 8.11 8.12
CA TYR A 213 -23.16 8.26 8.15
C TYR A 213 -22.51 7.48 9.30
N PHE A 214 -23.28 7.07 10.30
CA PHE A 214 -22.81 6.29 11.44
C PHE A 214 -23.30 4.85 11.44
N ASP A 215 -24.14 4.49 10.46
CA ASP A 215 -24.52 3.10 10.22
C ASP A 215 -23.33 2.35 9.58
N PRO A 216 -22.81 1.28 10.21
CA PRO A 216 -21.76 0.46 9.61
C PRO A 216 -22.15 -0.13 8.25
N LEU A 217 -23.44 -0.25 7.93
CA LEU A 217 -23.93 -0.81 6.67
C LEU A 217 -24.41 0.26 5.67
N GLY A 218 -24.19 1.55 5.95
CA GLY A 218 -24.71 2.67 5.15
C GLY A 218 -24.30 2.70 3.67
N ILE A 219 -23.13 2.12 3.32
CA ILE A 219 -22.65 1.98 1.93
C ILE A 219 -23.41 0.93 1.12
N GLY A 220 -24.28 0.15 1.77
CA GLY A 220 -25.10 -0.89 1.16
C GLY A 220 -24.46 -2.28 1.22
N GLY A 221 -25.27 -3.29 1.53
CA GLY A 221 -24.82 -4.68 1.67
C GLY A 221 -24.21 -5.28 0.41
N GLU A 222 -24.68 -4.88 -0.78
CA GLU A 222 -24.12 -5.31 -2.08
C GLU A 222 -22.69 -4.80 -2.28
N THR A 223 -22.44 -3.53 -1.96
CA THR A 223 -21.09 -2.93 -2.02
C THR A 223 -20.15 -3.60 -1.04
N ILE A 224 -20.61 -3.84 0.20
CA ILE A 224 -19.82 -4.54 1.22
C ILE A 224 -19.48 -5.95 0.75
N PHE A 225 -20.46 -6.69 0.23
CA PHE A 225 -20.25 -8.04 -0.30
C PHE A 225 -19.23 -8.03 -1.45
N THR A 226 -19.35 -7.07 -2.36
CA THR A 226 -18.40 -6.86 -3.46
C THR A 226 -16.99 -6.56 -2.95
N TYR A 227 -16.86 -5.71 -1.94
CA TYR A 227 -15.57 -5.41 -1.31
C TYR A 227 -14.97 -6.63 -0.61
N VAL A 228 -15.79 -7.45 0.06
CA VAL A 228 -15.33 -8.69 0.67
C VAL A 228 -14.80 -9.63 -0.42
N LEU A 229 -15.55 -9.83 -1.50
CA LEU A 229 -15.14 -10.70 -2.60
C LEU A 229 -13.86 -10.22 -3.28
N ILE A 230 -13.79 -8.94 -3.66
CA ILE A 230 -12.68 -8.43 -4.46
C ILE A 230 -11.42 -8.26 -3.61
N TYR A 231 -11.51 -7.59 -2.47
CA TYR A 231 -10.32 -7.23 -1.69
C TYR A 231 -9.85 -8.36 -0.79
N THR A 232 -10.74 -9.11 -0.13
CA THR A 232 -10.32 -10.21 0.76
C THR A 232 -9.63 -11.31 -0.03
N PHE A 233 -10.27 -11.79 -1.11
CA PHE A 233 -9.69 -12.85 -1.95
C PHE A 233 -8.55 -12.32 -2.83
N GLY A 234 -8.62 -11.06 -3.27
CA GLY A 234 -7.52 -10.40 -3.98
C GLY A 234 -6.22 -10.43 -3.16
N MET A 235 -6.29 -10.15 -1.86
CA MET A 235 -5.12 -10.22 -0.96
C MET A 235 -4.57 -11.65 -0.84
N LEU A 236 -5.39 -12.69 -1.01
CA LEU A 236 -4.93 -14.08 -0.94
C LEU A 236 -4.07 -14.48 -2.14
N ILE A 237 -4.18 -13.79 -3.27
CA ILE A 237 -3.50 -14.15 -4.54
C ILE A 237 -2.58 -13.05 -5.07
N GLY A 238 -2.55 -11.88 -4.44
CA GLY A 238 -1.73 -10.74 -4.87
C GLY A 238 -0.24 -11.09 -4.88
N GLN A 239 0.39 -10.94 -6.04
CA GLN A 239 1.81 -11.23 -6.21
C GLN A 239 2.70 -10.37 -5.30
N ASP A 240 2.37 -9.09 -5.15
CA ASP A 240 3.02 -8.13 -4.27
C ASP A 240 2.95 -8.57 -2.80
N ILE A 241 1.79 -9.09 -2.37
CA ILE A 241 1.58 -9.64 -1.03
C ILE A 241 2.38 -10.93 -0.83
N TRP A 242 2.30 -11.87 -1.76
CA TRP A 242 3.05 -13.12 -1.71
C TRP A 242 4.55 -12.89 -1.68
N GLN A 243 5.02 -11.93 -2.47
CA GLN A 243 6.43 -11.56 -2.49
C GLN A 243 6.90 -11.05 -1.12
N ARG A 244 6.05 -10.33 -0.38
CA ARG A 244 6.32 -9.98 1.02
C ARG A 244 6.30 -11.18 1.95
N VAL A 245 5.34 -12.09 1.82
CA VAL A 245 5.30 -13.33 2.62
C VAL A 245 6.62 -14.10 2.50
N PHE A 246 7.18 -14.18 1.29
CA PHE A 246 8.45 -14.87 1.05
C PHE A 246 9.67 -14.23 1.72
N THR A 247 9.57 -13.00 2.20
CA THR A 247 10.67 -12.31 2.90
C THR A 247 10.80 -12.70 4.38
N ALA A 248 9.76 -13.32 4.97
CA ALA A 248 9.75 -13.69 6.37
C ALA A 248 10.87 -14.68 6.71
N ARG A 249 11.53 -14.48 7.85
CA ARG A 249 12.59 -15.40 8.32
C ARG A 249 12.09 -16.75 8.85
N SER A 250 10.80 -16.84 9.18
CA SER A 250 10.19 -18.05 9.73
C SER A 250 8.67 -18.03 9.60
N ASP A 251 8.05 -19.22 9.65
CA ASP A 251 6.59 -19.39 9.68
C ASP A 251 5.93 -18.58 10.79
N ARG A 252 6.57 -18.54 11.98
CA ARG A 252 6.10 -17.72 13.11
C ARG A 252 6.10 -16.24 12.77
N THR A 253 7.14 -15.77 12.07
CA THR A 253 7.26 -14.37 11.63
C THR A 253 6.19 -14.03 10.60
N ALA A 254 5.97 -14.91 9.62
CA ALA A 254 4.96 -14.70 8.57
C ALA A 254 3.53 -14.64 9.15
N ARG A 255 3.20 -15.56 10.07
CA ARG A 255 1.90 -15.59 10.74
C ARG A 255 1.70 -14.41 11.67
N TRP A 256 2.54 -14.29 12.71
CA TRP A 256 2.38 -13.25 13.73
C TRP A 256 2.52 -11.87 13.11
N GLY A 257 3.55 -11.67 12.29
CA GLY A 257 3.83 -10.37 11.72
C GLY A 257 2.76 -9.91 10.75
N GLY A 258 2.20 -10.85 9.98
CA GLY A 258 1.09 -10.59 9.08
C GLY A 258 -0.22 -10.33 9.82
N THR A 259 -0.47 -11.03 10.94
CA THR A 259 -1.62 -10.75 11.81
C THR A 259 -1.54 -9.33 12.38
N VAL A 260 -0.38 -8.91 12.88
CA VAL A 260 -0.17 -7.53 13.37
C VAL A 260 -0.43 -6.51 12.26
N ALA A 261 0.07 -6.76 11.06
CA ALA A 261 -0.17 -5.89 9.90
C ALA A 261 -1.66 -5.81 9.53
N GLY A 262 -2.36 -6.96 9.48
CA GLY A 262 -3.79 -7.02 9.20
C GLY A 262 -4.63 -6.28 10.24
N THR A 263 -4.33 -6.44 11.53
CA THR A 263 -5.00 -5.69 12.62
C THR A 263 -4.74 -4.19 12.50
N TYR A 264 -3.50 -3.78 12.19
CA TYR A 264 -3.18 -2.38 11.94
C TYR A 264 -4.01 -1.80 10.78
N CYS A 265 -4.19 -2.55 9.69
CA CYS A 265 -5.04 -2.13 8.58
C CYS A 265 -6.50 -1.89 8.99
N LEU A 266 -7.04 -2.66 9.95
CA LEU A 266 -8.41 -2.43 10.45
C LEU A 266 -8.52 -1.09 11.18
N VAL A 267 -7.54 -0.77 12.02
CA VAL A 267 -7.49 0.53 12.72
C VAL A 267 -7.36 1.66 11.71
N TYR A 268 -6.49 1.48 10.71
CA TYR A 268 -6.29 2.46 9.65
C TYR A 268 -7.54 2.69 8.80
N ALA A 269 -8.32 1.64 8.54
CA ALA A 269 -9.59 1.73 7.81
C ALA A 269 -10.60 2.62 8.52
N ILE A 270 -10.78 2.41 9.82
CA ILE A 270 -11.70 3.20 10.64
C ILE A 270 -11.22 4.66 10.70
N ALA A 271 -9.90 4.87 10.87
CA ALA A 271 -9.33 6.21 10.89
C ALA A 271 -9.61 6.98 9.58
N GLY A 272 -9.40 6.36 8.42
CA GLY A 272 -9.68 6.96 7.12
C GLY A 272 -11.15 7.35 6.98
N ALA A 273 -12.07 6.46 7.35
CA ALA A 273 -13.50 6.74 7.30
C ALA A 273 -13.89 7.90 8.22
N VAL A 274 -13.39 7.93 9.46
CA VAL A 274 -13.65 9.02 10.42
C VAL A 274 -13.10 10.35 9.92
N ILE A 275 -11.89 10.37 9.35
CA ILE A 275 -11.32 11.59 8.74
C ILE A 275 -12.23 12.09 7.61
N GLY A 276 -12.72 11.18 6.76
CA GLY A 276 -13.68 11.53 5.70
C GLY A 276 -15.00 12.07 6.22
N THR A 277 -15.58 11.44 7.24
CA THR A 277 -16.80 11.93 7.91
C THR A 277 -16.60 13.32 8.49
N ALA A 278 -15.47 13.56 9.16
CA ALA A 278 -15.11 14.88 9.67
C ALA A 278 -14.97 15.91 8.53
N ALA A 279 -14.38 15.50 7.41
CA ALA A 279 -14.28 16.32 6.20
C ALA A 279 -15.66 16.76 5.69
N LYS A 280 -16.65 15.85 5.75
CA LYS A 280 -18.02 16.12 5.29
C LYS A 280 -18.72 17.19 6.10
N VAL A 281 -18.47 17.22 7.42
CA VAL A 281 -18.98 18.27 8.32
C VAL A 281 -18.38 19.63 7.97
N MET A 282 -17.06 19.69 7.81
CA MET A 282 -16.36 20.96 7.54
C MET A 282 -16.60 21.47 6.11
N TYR A 283 -16.70 20.56 5.13
CA TYR A 283 -16.75 20.87 3.70
C TYR A 283 -17.89 20.12 3.01
N PRO A 284 -19.17 20.46 3.23
CA PRO A 284 -20.30 19.65 2.78
C PRO A 284 -20.45 19.52 1.26
N ASN A 285 -19.87 20.45 0.49
CA ASN A 285 -20.10 20.61 -0.96
C ASN A 285 -18.80 20.52 -1.78
N LEU A 286 -17.96 19.51 -1.54
CA LEU A 286 -16.82 19.22 -2.41
C LEU A 286 -17.29 18.68 -3.78
N ALA A 287 -16.65 19.16 -4.85
CA ALA A 287 -16.92 18.73 -6.22
C ALA A 287 -16.55 17.24 -6.46
N SER A 288 -15.60 16.71 -5.69
CA SER A 288 -15.23 15.30 -5.68
C SER A 288 -14.89 14.86 -4.27
N ALA A 289 -15.32 13.66 -3.89
CA ALA A 289 -14.98 13.11 -2.58
C ALA A 289 -13.48 12.81 -2.43
N ASP A 290 -12.78 12.49 -3.53
CA ASP A 290 -11.34 12.27 -3.51
C ASP A 290 -10.56 13.53 -3.13
N ALA A 291 -11.18 14.71 -3.26
CA ALA A 291 -10.59 15.97 -2.81
C ALA A 291 -10.61 16.12 -1.28
N ALA A 292 -11.45 15.37 -0.55
CA ALA A 292 -11.62 15.54 0.90
C ALA A 292 -10.31 15.45 1.67
N PHE A 293 -9.44 14.48 1.32
CA PHE A 293 -8.11 14.36 1.91
C PHE A 293 -7.27 15.61 1.67
N ALA A 294 -7.19 16.05 0.40
CA ALA A 294 -6.40 17.20 -0.01
C ALA A 294 -6.88 18.49 0.66
N THR A 295 -8.20 18.71 0.70
CA THR A 295 -8.83 19.90 1.30
C THR A 295 -8.53 20.00 2.78
N ILE A 296 -8.77 18.96 3.59
CA ILE A 296 -8.47 19.02 5.04
C ILE A 296 -6.98 19.31 5.27
N VAL A 297 -6.11 18.63 4.52
CA VAL A 297 -4.67 18.80 4.69
C VAL A 297 -4.23 20.21 4.34
N LYS A 298 -4.82 20.83 3.31
CA LYS A 298 -4.50 22.18 2.86
C LYS A 298 -5.02 23.24 3.83
N ASP A 299 -6.25 23.08 4.29
CA ASP A 299 -7.01 24.16 4.93
C ASP A 299 -7.00 24.07 6.47
N GLU A 300 -6.89 22.87 7.05
CA GLU A 300 -7.01 22.68 8.49
C GLU A 300 -5.69 22.47 9.23
N LEU A 301 -4.65 22.01 8.54
CA LEU A 301 -3.38 21.65 9.18
C LEU A 301 -2.42 22.84 9.28
N PRO A 302 -1.78 23.04 10.45
CA PRO A 302 -0.76 24.06 10.60
C PRO A 302 0.51 23.70 9.81
N VAL A 303 1.33 24.72 9.54
CA VAL A 303 2.64 24.57 8.90
C VAL A 303 3.51 23.57 9.67
N GLY A 304 4.24 22.73 8.95
CA GLY A 304 5.06 21.65 9.48
C GLY A 304 4.28 20.35 9.64
N VAL A 305 3.14 20.38 10.35
CA VAL A 305 2.23 19.23 10.45
C VAL A 305 1.68 18.86 9.09
N ARG A 306 1.25 19.86 8.31
CA ARG A 306 0.81 19.66 6.93
C ARG A 306 1.86 18.95 6.08
N GLY A 307 3.12 19.42 6.10
CA GLY A 307 4.23 18.77 5.40
C GLY A 307 4.43 17.31 5.81
N LEU A 308 4.29 16.99 7.10
CA LEU A 308 4.42 15.63 7.61
C LEU A 308 3.25 14.72 7.18
N VAL A 309 2.02 15.23 7.17
CA VAL A 309 0.85 14.50 6.68
C VAL A 309 0.92 14.28 5.16
N LEU A 310 1.43 15.26 4.41
CA LEU A 310 1.69 15.11 2.97
C LEU A 310 2.81 14.09 2.71
N ALA A 311 3.87 14.08 3.54
CA ALA A 311 4.89 13.04 3.51
C ALA A 311 4.30 11.65 3.83
N ALA A 312 3.34 11.55 4.75
CA ALA A 312 2.61 10.32 5.03
C ALA A 312 1.75 9.85 3.85
N ALA A 313 1.08 10.76 3.14
CA ALA A 313 0.36 10.44 1.90
C ALA A 313 1.33 9.95 0.81
N LEU A 314 2.46 10.63 0.62
CA LEU A 314 3.51 10.18 -0.30
C LEU A 314 4.04 8.81 0.10
N ALA A 315 4.27 8.58 1.39
CA ALA A 315 4.67 7.29 1.93
C ALA A 315 3.64 6.18 1.65
N ALA A 316 2.34 6.48 1.68
CA ALA A 316 1.29 5.56 1.27
C ALA A 316 1.43 5.17 -0.19
N VAL A 317 1.47 6.15 -1.08
CA VAL A 317 1.52 5.91 -2.52
C VAL A 317 2.81 5.21 -2.93
N MET A 318 3.95 5.64 -2.39
CA MET A 318 5.28 5.14 -2.74
C MET A 318 5.49 3.68 -2.36
N SER A 319 5.05 3.23 -1.19
CA SER A 319 5.21 1.82 -0.77
C SER A 319 4.44 0.86 -1.68
N THR A 320 3.21 1.22 -2.06
CA THR A 320 2.40 0.39 -2.96
C THR A 320 2.93 0.45 -4.39
N SER A 321 3.30 1.62 -4.91
CA SER A 321 3.92 1.75 -6.24
C SER A 321 5.21 0.91 -6.34
N SER A 322 6.12 0.99 -5.36
CA SER A 322 7.38 0.24 -5.40
C SER A 322 7.16 -1.28 -5.24
N GLY A 323 6.26 -1.69 -4.34
CA GLY A 323 5.84 -3.08 -4.18
C GLY A 323 5.25 -3.68 -5.46
N ALA A 324 4.35 -2.94 -6.12
CA ALA A 324 3.74 -3.34 -7.38
C ALA A 324 4.75 -3.40 -8.53
N LEU A 325 5.69 -2.44 -8.60
CA LEU A 325 6.74 -2.42 -9.62
C LEU A 325 7.68 -3.62 -9.51
N ILE A 326 8.15 -3.96 -8.30
CA ILE A 326 9.01 -5.13 -8.13
C ILE A 326 8.25 -6.43 -8.40
N ALA A 327 6.98 -6.52 -8.01
CA ALA A 327 6.11 -7.65 -8.30
C ALA A 327 5.93 -7.84 -9.82
N CYS A 328 5.62 -6.76 -10.53
CA CYS A 328 5.49 -6.72 -11.98
C CYS A 328 6.78 -7.16 -12.68
N ALA A 329 7.92 -6.58 -12.28
CA ALA A 329 9.22 -6.94 -12.84
C ALA A 329 9.60 -8.41 -12.54
N THR A 330 9.25 -8.91 -11.35
CA THR A 330 9.50 -10.30 -10.94
C THR A 330 8.72 -11.27 -11.83
N VAL A 331 7.43 -11.02 -12.04
CA VAL A 331 6.58 -11.88 -12.88
C VAL A 331 6.98 -11.79 -14.35
N ALA A 332 7.23 -10.58 -14.85
CA ALA A 332 7.69 -10.38 -16.22
C ALA A 332 8.97 -11.18 -16.50
N ASN A 333 9.95 -11.12 -15.59
CA ASN A 333 11.23 -11.80 -15.78
C ASN A 333 11.15 -13.31 -15.52
N ASN A 334 10.55 -13.73 -14.40
CA ASN A 334 10.58 -15.13 -13.98
C ASN A 334 9.55 -16.00 -14.71
N ASP A 335 8.38 -15.47 -15.05
CA ASP A 335 7.27 -16.29 -15.53
C ASP A 335 7.02 -16.13 -17.03
N ILE A 336 7.28 -14.95 -17.59
CA ILE A 336 7.05 -14.66 -19.01
C ILE A 336 8.36 -14.76 -19.78
N TRP A 337 9.33 -13.92 -19.46
CA TRP A 337 10.56 -13.78 -20.23
C TRP A 337 11.44 -15.03 -20.22
N SER A 338 11.59 -15.67 -19.06
CA SER A 338 12.35 -16.92 -18.91
C SER A 338 11.83 -18.05 -19.81
N ARG A 339 10.52 -18.08 -20.07
CA ARG A 339 9.87 -19.10 -20.89
C ARG A 339 9.94 -18.77 -22.39
N LEU A 340 9.90 -17.49 -22.73
CA LEU A 340 10.08 -17.01 -24.12
C LEU A 340 11.52 -17.21 -24.63
N ARG A 341 12.53 -17.10 -23.75
CA ARG A 341 13.94 -17.30 -24.11
C ARG A 341 14.38 -18.77 -24.20
N GLY A 342 13.50 -19.73 -23.88
CA GLY A 342 13.86 -21.16 -23.79
C GLY A 342 14.81 -21.46 -22.62
N PRO A 343 15.05 -22.75 -22.30
CA PRO A 343 16.01 -23.10 -21.26
C PRO A 343 17.41 -22.70 -21.72
N TRP A 344 18.01 -21.72 -21.05
CA TRP A 344 19.43 -21.44 -21.16
C TRP A 344 20.21 -22.71 -20.80
N CYS A 345 20.88 -23.32 -21.79
CA CYS A 345 21.88 -24.36 -21.58
C CYS A 345 23.01 -23.81 -20.72
N GLY A 346 22.96 -24.04 -19.42
CA GLY A 346 24.08 -23.74 -18.52
C GLY A 346 23.65 -23.19 -17.17
N VAL A 347 23.00 -24.02 -16.35
CA VAL A 347 23.33 -24.29 -14.94
C VAL A 347 22.43 -25.44 -14.54
N GLY A 348 23.03 -26.57 -14.15
CA GLY A 348 22.34 -27.80 -13.82
C GLY A 348 21.25 -27.58 -12.76
N ARG A 349 20.08 -28.18 -13.01
CA ARG A 349 19.11 -28.48 -11.95
C ARG A 349 19.75 -29.48 -10.99
N GLY A 350 20.50 -28.97 -10.01
CA GLY A 350 20.87 -29.72 -8.82
C GLY A 350 19.58 -30.02 -8.05
N ARG A 351 19.35 -31.31 -7.83
CA ARG A 351 18.25 -31.89 -7.06
C ARG A 351 18.16 -31.35 -5.65
#